data_AF-A0A5B9D026-F1
#
_entry.id   AF-A0A5B9D026-F1
#
_cell.length_a   1.000
_cell.length_b   1.000
_cell.length_c   1.000
_cell.angle_alpha   90.00
_cell.angle_beta   90.00
_cell.angle_gamma   90.00
#
_symmetry.space_group_name_H-M   'P 1'
#
loop_
_entity.id
_entity.type
_entity.pdbx_description
1 polymer ?
#
loop_
_entity_poly.entity_id
_entity_poly.type
_entity_poly.pdbx_seq_one_letter_code
_entity_poly.pdbx_strand_id
1 'polypeptide(L)'
;MDIQKEIKIWANEKLKIMGHGSRTELAKHMGLHTSVVSKMLSVDDNKEKRSISADELVRLTSFFKALPPHFIPDNCDDYFLKLYSSAKPEHRKAVISFLRSLQEADEK
;
A
#
# COMPACT_ATOMS: atom_id res chain seq x y z
N MET A 1 -13.74 8.83 -8.25
CA MET A 1 -13.17 7.97 -7.20
C MET A 1 -12.15 8.80 -6.43
N ASP A 2 -12.26 8.90 -5.11
CA ASP A 2 -11.31 9.68 -4.30
C ASP A 2 -10.31 8.71 -3.65
N ILE A 3 -9.23 8.44 -4.39
CA ILE A 3 -8.16 7.51 -3.99
C ILE A 3 -7.57 7.88 -2.63
N GLN A 4 -7.42 9.18 -2.34
CA GLN A 4 -6.90 9.65 -1.06
C GLN A 4 -7.84 9.28 0.10
N LYS A 5 -9.15 9.39 -0.11
CA LYS A 5 -10.16 8.97 0.87
C LYS A 5 -10.12 7.46 1.12
N GLU A 6 -10.01 6.65 0.08
CA GLU A 6 -9.95 5.18 0.20
C GLU A 6 -8.69 4.71 0.95
N ILE A 7 -7.52 5.29 0.65
CA ILE A 7 -6.28 5.01 1.39
C ILE A 7 -6.42 5.39 2.87
N LYS A 8 -7.07 6.52 3.19
CA LYS A 8 -7.32 6.93 4.58
C LYS A 8 -8.28 6.00 5.30
N ILE A 9 -9.32 5.51 4.64
CA ILE A 9 -10.25 4.52 5.20
C ILE A 9 -9.49 3.23 5.51
N TRP A 10 -8.75 2.69 4.54
CA TRP A 10 -7.92 1.50 4.70
C TRP A 10 -6.95 1.62 5.89
N ALA A 11 -6.25 2.75 6.01
CA ALA A 11 -5.31 2.97 7.11
C ALA A 11 -6.02 3.01 8.47
N ASN A 12 -7.21 3.63 8.57
CA ASN A 12 -8.00 3.64 9.80
C ASN A 12 -8.51 2.24 10.18
N GLU A 13 -8.91 1.42 9.19
CA GLU A 13 -9.33 0.03 9.43
C GLU A 13 -8.17 -0.81 9.95
N LYS A 14 -6.97 -0.68 9.36
CA LYS A 14 -5.76 -1.36 9.83
C LYS A 14 -5.43 -0.98 11.28
N LEU A 15 -5.46 0.32 11.60
CA LEU A 15 -5.24 0.79 12.98
C LEU A 15 -6.28 0.24 13.97
N LYS A 16 -7.55 0.16 13.54
CA LYS A 16 -8.62 -0.42 14.36
C LYS A 16 -8.37 -1.90 14.65
N ILE A 17 -7.90 -2.67 13.68
CA ILE A 17 -7.54 -4.10 13.83
C ILE A 17 -6.36 -4.28 14.79
N MET A 18 -5.35 -3.40 14.72
CA MET A 18 -4.17 -3.46 15.60
C MET A 18 -4.49 -3.12 17.06
N GLY A 19 -5.60 -2.41 17.31
CA GLY A 19 -6.08 -2.10 18.67
C GLY A 19 -5.55 -0.79 19.25
N HIS A 20 -5.70 -0.64 20.57
CA HIS A 20 -5.36 0.59 21.28
C HIS A 20 -3.85 0.89 21.21
N GLY A 21 -3.48 2.17 21.11
CA GLY A 21 -2.08 2.60 21.01
C GLY A 21 -1.46 2.55 19.60
N SER A 22 -2.05 1.81 18.66
CA SER A 22 -1.54 1.65 17.29
C SER A 22 -1.31 2.98 16.55
N ARG A 23 -2.17 3.99 16.78
CA ARG A 23 -2.01 5.32 16.18
C ARG A 23 -0.79 6.08 16.73
N THR A 24 -0.46 5.87 18.00
CA THR A 24 0.75 6.44 18.61
C THR A 24 2.00 5.76 18.07
N GLU A 25 1.96 4.44 17.88
CA GLU A 25 3.04 3.69 17.25
C GLU A 25 3.26 4.10 15.80
N LEU A 26 2.19 4.29 15.03
CA LEU A 26 2.26 4.81 13.68
C LEU A 26 2.90 6.21 13.67
N ALA A 27 2.48 7.10 14.56
CA ALA A 27 3.06 8.44 14.66
C ALA A 27 4.56 8.39 14.94
N LYS A 28 4.99 7.53 15.88
CA LYS A 28 6.41 7.29 16.17
C LYS A 28 7.16 6.74 14.96
N HIS A 29 6.60 5.75 14.27
CA HIS A 29 7.20 5.17 13.07
C HIS A 29 7.35 6.19 11.94
N MET A 30 6.37 7.08 11.78
CA MET A 30 6.39 8.13 10.76
C MET A 30 7.29 9.32 11.12
N GLY A 31 7.76 9.42 12.36
CA GLY A 31 8.46 10.61 12.86
C GLY A 31 7.54 11.84 12.94
N LEU A 32 6.24 11.65 13.08
CA LEU A 32 5.22 12.70 13.10
C LEU A 32 4.57 12.81 14.48
N HIS A 33 4.05 14.00 14.79
CA HIS A 33 3.18 14.17 15.96
C HIS A 33 1.82 13.48 15.73
N THR A 34 1.22 12.94 16.80
CA THR A 34 -0.07 12.21 16.73
C THR A 34 -1.21 13.06 16.16
N SER A 35 -1.20 14.37 16.39
CA SER A 35 -2.17 15.30 15.79
C SER A 35 -2.01 15.40 14.26
N VAL A 36 -0.78 15.34 13.74
CA VAL A 36 -0.51 15.37 12.30
C VAL A 36 -1.03 14.10 11.64
N VAL A 37 -0.79 12.93 12.26
CA VAL A 37 -1.35 11.64 11.81
C VAL A 37 -2.88 11.68 11.83
N SER A 38 -3.48 12.31 12.85
CA SER A 38 -4.95 12.43 12.95
C SER A 38 -5.54 13.28 11.82
N LYS A 39 -4.91 14.42 11.47
CA LYS A 39 -5.32 15.25 10.32
C LYS A 39 -5.08 14.53 8.99
N MET A 40 -3.97 13.78 8.89
CA MET A 40 -3.62 12.99 7.72
C MET A 40 -4.66 11.90 7.43
N LEU A 41 -5.09 11.18 8.45
CA LEU A 41 -6.05 10.09 8.33
C LEU A 41 -7.51 10.53 8.50
N SER A 42 -7.78 11.84 8.59
CA SER A 42 -9.15 12.35 8.72
C SER A 42 -9.92 12.17 7.41
N VAL A 43 -11.08 11.51 7.51
CA VAL A 43 -12.07 11.35 6.42
C VAL A 43 -13.29 12.26 6.61
N ASP A 44 -13.45 12.85 7.81
CA ASP A 44 -14.55 13.73 8.19
C ASP A 44 -14.43 15.10 7.51
N ASP A 45 -15.43 15.47 6.72
CA ASP A 45 -15.50 16.73 5.97
C ASP A 45 -15.48 17.97 6.86
N ASN A 46 -15.81 17.84 8.14
CA ASN A 46 -15.83 18.94 9.11
C ASN A 46 -14.51 19.12 9.88
N LYS A 47 -13.50 18.29 9.60
CA LYS A 47 -12.19 18.35 10.26
C LYS A 47 -11.11 18.80 9.29
N GLU A 48 -10.03 19.34 9.83
CA GLU A 48 -8.86 19.72 9.03
C GLU A 48 -8.27 18.49 8.32
N LYS A 49 -8.28 18.52 6.99
CA LYS A 49 -7.77 17.46 6.12
C LYS A 49 -6.46 17.88 5.49
N ARG A 50 -5.53 16.93 5.41
CA ARG A 50 -4.36 17.02 4.52
C ARG A 50 -4.29 15.81 3.60
N SER A 51 -3.64 15.97 2.45
CA SER A 51 -3.26 14.86 1.59
C SER A 51 -2.14 14.02 2.21
N ILE A 52 -2.08 12.75 1.84
CA ILE A 52 -0.95 11.87 2.12
C ILE A 52 0.08 12.07 1.00
N SER A 53 1.30 12.45 1.34
CA SER A 53 2.40 12.56 0.37
C SER A 53 2.93 11.17 -0.04
N ALA A 54 3.66 11.08 -1.15
CA ALA A 54 4.23 9.81 -1.62
C ALA A 54 5.17 9.16 -0.59
N ASP A 55 6.01 9.95 0.07
CA ASP A 55 6.94 9.47 1.11
C ASP A 55 6.19 8.95 2.35
N GLU A 56 5.11 9.63 2.76
CA GLU A 56 4.24 9.14 3.84
C GLU A 56 3.48 7.87 3.45
N LEU A 57 3.10 7.73 2.18
CA LEU A 57 2.47 6.52 1.67
C LEU A 57 3.42 5.33 1.76
N VAL A 58 4.69 5.51 1.39
CA VAL A 58 5.74 4.48 1.54
C VAL A 58 5.89 4.10 3.02
N ARG A 59 5.96 5.08 3.93
CA ARG A 59 6.04 4.80 5.38
C ARG A 59 4.80 4.07 5.92
N LEU A 60 3.59 4.38 5.43
CA LEU A 60 2.37 3.65 5.77
C LEU A 60 2.44 2.19 5.30
N THR A 61 2.88 1.95 4.07
CA THR A 61 3.02 0.58 3.54
C THR A 61 4.04 -0.24 4.32
N SER A 62 5.14 0.39 4.75
CA SER A 62 6.18 -0.22 5.58
C SER A 62 5.64 -0.59 6.96
N PHE A 63 4.91 0.33 7.62
CA PHE A 63 4.32 0.11 8.93
C PHE A 63 3.32 -1.05 8.94
N PHE A 64 2.38 -1.06 7.97
CA PHE A 64 1.34 -2.09 7.91
C PHE A 64 1.81 -3.40 7.24
N LYS A 65 3.00 -3.41 6.63
CA LYS A 65 3.51 -4.52 5.80
C LYS A 65 2.48 -4.97 4.74
N ALA A 66 1.74 -4.00 4.20
CA ALA A 66 0.64 -4.23 3.29
C ALA A 66 0.51 -3.05 2.33
N LEU A 67 0.05 -3.33 1.13
CA LEU A 67 -0.20 -2.32 0.12
C LEU A 67 -1.61 -1.71 0.32
N PRO A 68 -1.76 -0.39 0.09
CA PRO A 68 -3.05 0.27 0.14
C PRO A 68 -3.88 -0.09 -1.11
N PRO A 69 -5.20 0.16 -1.10
CA PRO A 69 -6.05 -0.01 -2.27
C PRO A 69 -5.53 0.82 -3.46
N HIS A 70 -5.73 0.31 -4.68
CA HIS A 70 -5.31 0.93 -5.95
C HIS A 70 -3.78 1.11 -6.13
N PHE A 71 -2.97 0.51 -5.25
CA PHE A 71 -1.51 0.54 -5.39
C PHE A 71 -1.00 -0.53 -6.36
N ILE A 72 -1.74 -1.63 -6.48
CA ILE A 72 -1.58 -2.62 -7.53
C ILE A 72 -2.64 -2.30 -8.60
N PRO A 73 -2.26 -2.17 -9.89
CA PRO A 73 -3.22 -2.00 -10.97
C PRO A 73 -4.28 -3.11 -10.96
N ASP A 74 -5.55 -2.79 -11.25
CA ASP A 74 -6.66 -3.77 -11.20
C ASP A 74 -6.46 -4.99 -12.11
N ASN A 75 -5.55 -4.89 -13.08
CA ASN A 75 -5.16 -5.95 -14.01
C ASN A 75 -3.95 -6.78 -13.54
N CYS A 76 -3.46 -6.56 -12.33
CA CYS A 76 -2.34 -7.30 -11.78
C CYS A 76 -2.85 -8.32 -10.75
N ASP A 77 -2.57 -9.59 -11.03
CA ASP A 77 -3.01 -10.71 -10.19
C ASP A 77 -2.21 -10.75 -8.87
N ASP A 78 -2.89 -10.38 -7.78
CA ASP A 78 -2.36 -10.43 -6.40
C ASP A 78 -1.80 -11.81 -6.01
N TYR A 79 -2.41 -12.89 -6.52
CA TYR A 79 -1.94 -14.25 -6.28
C TYR A 79 -0.64 -14.50 -7.03
N PHE A 80 -0.55 -14.05 -8.29
CA PHE A 80 0.70 -14.10 -9.06
C PHE A 80 1.84 -13.34 -8.36
N LEU A 81 1.59 -12.11 -7.87
CA LEU A 81 2.61 -11.33 -7.16
C LEU A 81 3.11 -12.01 -5.88
N LYS A 82 2.22 -12.63 -5.10
CA LYS A 82 2.59 -13.41 -3.91
C LYS A 82 3.43 -14.64 -4.26
N LEU A 83 3.05 -15.37 -5.30
CA LEU A 83 3.83 -16.52 -5.78
C LEU A 83 5.21 -16.09 -6.30
N TYR A 84 5.25 -15.06 -7.13
CA TYR A 84 6.49 -14.54 -7.70
C TYR A 84 7.46 -14.02 -6.62
N SER A 85 6.95 -13.25 -5.66
CA SER A 85 7.75 -12.68 -4.56
C SER A 85 8.25 -13.71 -3.54
N SER A 86 7.62 -14.88 -3.43
CA SER A 86 8.07 -15.98 -2.57
C SER A 86 9.03 -16.96 -3.27
N ALA A 87 9.09 -16.94 -4.60
CA ALA A 87 9.98 -17.81 -5.36
C ALA A 87 11.47 -17.44 -5.20
N LYS A 88 12.37 -18.42 -5.44
CA LYS A 88 13.82 -18.20 -5.49
C LYS A 88 14.21 -17.26 -6.66
N PRO A 89 15.33 -16.52 -6.55
CA PRO A 89 15.78 -15.61 -7.61
C PRO A 89 15.93 -16.27 -8.98
N GLU A 90 16.39 -17.53 -9.03
CA GLU A 90 16.53 -18.32 -10.26
C GLU A 90 15.18 -18.60 -10.94
N HIS A 91 14.15 -18.97 -10.16
CA HIS A 91 12.80 -19.21 -10.68
C HIS A 91 12.14 -17.92 -11.15
N ARG A 92 12.37 -16.80 -10.46
CA ARG A 92 11.87 -15.48 -10.90
C ARG A 92 12.42 -15.08 -12.26
N LYS A 93 13.70 -15.35 -12.53
CA LYS A 93 14.31 -15.12 -13.85
C LYS A 93 13.67 -15.99 -14.93
N ALA A 94 13.40 -17.26 -14.64
CA ALA A 94 12.72 -18.16 -15.56
C ALA A 94 11.30 -17.67 -15.90
N VAL A 95 10.53 -17.25 -14.90
CA VAL A 95 9.18 -16.68 -15.09
C VAL A 95 9.22 -15.42 -15.97
N ILE A 96 10.15 -14.49 -15.71
CA ILE A 96 10.32 -13.29 -16.56
C ILE A 96 10.64 -13.70 -18.00
N SER A 97 11.56 -14.64 -18.21
CA SER A 97 11.94 -15.10 -19.54
C SER A 97 10.76 -15.70 -20.29
N PHE A 98 9.93 -16.49 -19.61
CA PHE A 98 8.72 -17.06 -20.18
C PHE A 98 7.71 -15.98 -20.58
N LEU A 99 7.41 -15.03 -19.67
CA LEU A 99 6.48 -13.94 -19.98
C LEU A 99 6.94 -13.10 -21.17
N ARG A 100 8.25 -12.84 -21.31
CA ARG A 100 8.81 -12.17 -22.49
C ARG A 100 8.58 -12.95 -23.77
N SER A 101 8.78 -14.27 -23.74
CA SER A 101 8.55 -15.11 -24.93
C SER A 101 7.09 -15.11 -25.39
N LEU A 102 6.15 -14.98 -24.46
CA LEU A 102 4.72 -14.84 -24.80
C LEU A 102 4.43 -13.48 -25.45
N GLN A 103 4.99 -12.40 -24.90
CA GLN A 103 4.83 -11.06 -25.49
C GLN A 103 5.37 -11.00 -26.91
N GLU A 104 6.55 -11.57 -27.16
CA GLU A 104 7.14 -11.65 -28.49
C GLU A 104 6.34 -12.53 -29.48
N ALA A 105 5.57 -13.49 -28.97
CA ALA A 105 4.68 -14.32 -29.77
C ALA A 105 3.37 -13.60 -30.12
N ASP A 106 2.83 -12.78 -29.20
CA ASP A 106 1.62 -11.98 -29.42
C ASP A 106 1.86 -10.79 -30.36
N GLU A 107 3.11 -10.35 -30.54
CA GLU A 107 3.51 -9.28 -31.48
C GLU A 107 3.69 -9.76 -32.93
N LYS A 108 3.49 -11.05 -33.23
CA LYS A 108 3.62 -11.65 -34.57
C LYS A 108 2.27 -12.02 -35.18
#